data_AF-A0AA35SJR5-F1
#
_entry.id   AF-A0AA35SJR5-F1
#
_cell.length_a   1.000
_cell.length_b   1.000
_cell.length_c   1.000
_cell.angle_alpha   90.00
_cell.angle_beta   90.00
_cell.angle_gamma   90.00
#
_symmetry.space_group_name_H-M   'P 1'
#
loop_
_entity.id
_entity.type
_entity.pdbx_description
1 polymer ?
#
loop_
_entity_poly.entity_id
_entity_poly.type
_entity_poly.pdbx_seq_one_letter_code
_entity_poly.pdbx_strand_id
1 'polypeptide(L)'
;MFSRVLVFVLYCVVCIASERQHVCIHGQREEELTLGVRLSPESDHAAKREATDPRPIRFRPYFDDTVTSNSDSNQREMIQEVVPAVLSFFSTVVSVPPTPSPVLLDRSCSGGGYYVPEGGSTVRRCVDQCVSTTCGGIVTIPDDHLKRCVQCNNTSPQSLQCSPGVPSTDGAGVADTDYILYISALPCVEGPTLAFAAACQMESQLDRPIAGYINFCPNNLGETTRDYLFQVAKHELFHALGFSYSLMALWRDSSGDRRTPSDQQIPNTVTTVNYATWDTFSGPKEHTVTVLRTEAVLREGRGSLWLQ
;
A
#
# COMPACT_ATOMS: atom_id res chain seq x y z
N MET A 1 -10.80 26.90 -43.33
CA MET A 1 -10.65 27.01 -41.86
C MET A 1 -11.73 26.25 -41.07
N PHE A 2 -12.97 26.12 -41.59
CA PHE A 2 -14.07 25.40 -40.91
C PHE A 2 -13.99 23.86 -40.90
N SER A 3 -13.15 23.23 -41.73
CA SER A 3 -13.07 21.76 -41.81
C SER A 3 -12.17 21.12 -40.73
N ARG A 4 -11.19 21.85 -40.17
CA ARG A 4 -10.31 21.33 -39.11
C ARG A 4 -10.92 21.38 -37.70
N VAL A 5 -11.82 22.32 -37.45
CA VAL A 5 -12.53 22.44 -36.17
C VAL A 5 -13.57 21.33 -36.03
N LEU A 6 -14.26 20.96 -37.11
CA LEU A 6 -15.26 19.89 -37.09
C LEU A 6 -14.63 18.50 -36.82
N VAL A 7 -13.43 18.24 -37.36
CA VAL A 7 -12.68 17.00 -37.11
C VAL A 7 -12.19 16.93 -35.67
N PHE A 8 -11.76 18.05 -35.08
CA PHE A 8 -11.37 18.10 -33.66
C PHE A 8 -12.55 17.87 -32.72
N VAL A 9 -13.72 18.45 -33.03
CA VAL A 9 -14.95 18.27 -32.24
C VAL A 9 -15.48 16.83 -32.36
N LEU A 10 -15.43 16.22 -33.55
CA LEU A 10 -15.78 14.80 -33.71
C LEU A 10 -14.81 13.85 -33.01
N TYR A 11 -13.50 14.17 -32.98
CA TYR A 11 -12.52 13.38 -32.23
C TYR A 11 -12.76 13.48 -30.71
N CYS A 12 -13.10 14.67 -30.20
CA CYS A 12 -13.46 14.85 -28.79
C CYS A 12 -14.78 14.15 -28.42
N VAL A 13 -15.80 14.16 -29.29
CA VAL A 13 -17.08 13.49 -29.02
C VAL A 13 -16.95 11.97 -29.08
N VAL A 14 -16.06 11.42 -29.92
CA VAL A 14 -15.78 9.98 -29.95
C VAL A 14 -14.96 9.53 -28.73
N CYS A 15 -14.04 10.35 -28.22
CA CYS A 15 -13.34 10.06 -26.95
C CYS A 15 -14.30 10.06 -25.76
N ILE A 16 -15.30 10.95 -25.73
CA ILE A 16 -16.29 11.02 -24.64
C ILE A 16 -17.28 9.82 -24.69
N ALA A 17 -17.40 9.12 -25.82
CA ALA A 17 -18.34 8.02 -26.00
C ALA A 17 -17.76 6.61 -25.67
N SER A 18 -16.50 6.51 -25.24
CA SER A 18 -15.88 5.22 -24.91
C SER A 18 -14.88 5.35 -23.76
N GLU A 19 -15.34 5.76 -22.58
CA GLU A 19 -14.55 5.62 -21.36
C GLU A 19 -15.30 4.74 -20.38
N ARG A 20 -15.06 3.43 -20.45
CA ARG A 20 -15.07 2.62 -19.22
C ARG A 20 -13.88 3.10 -18.38
N GLN A 21 -14.04 4.23 -17.72
CA GLN A 21 -12.99 4.81 -16.90
C GLN A 21 -12.78 3.88 -15.70
N HIS A 22 -11.53 3.50 -15.45
CA HIS A 22 -11.18 2.76 -14.24
C HIS A 22 -11.71 3.52 -13.01
N VAL A 23 -12.55 2.86 -12.21
CA VAL A 23 -13.03 3.41 -10.95
C VAL A 23 -12.07 2.97 -9.84
N CYS A 24 -11.46 3.95 -9.18
CA CYS A 24 -10.61 3.72 -8.03
C CYS A 24 -11.47 3.50 -6.78
N ILE A 25 -11.22 2.41 -6.07
CA ILE A 25 -11.94 2.08 -4.85
C ILE A 25 -11.16 2.65 -3.67
N HIS A 26 -11.53 3.85 -3.21
CA HIS A 26 -10.91 4.47 -2.04
C HIS A 26 -11.71 4.13 -0.76
N GLY A 27 -11.10 3.37 0.16
CA GLY A 27 -11.60 3.21 1.53
C GLY A 27 -12.94 2.48 1.71
N GLN A 28 -13.42 1.74 0.70
CA GLN A 28 -14.68 0.96 0.78
C GLN A 28 -14.50 -0.43 1.39
N ARG A 29 -13.26 -0.94 1.47
CA ARG A 29 -12.95 -2.25 2.05
C ARG A 29 -12.27 -2.04 3.41
N GLU A 30 -12.69 -2.79 4.42
CA GLU A 30 -11.92 -2.90 5.68
C GLU A 30 -10.55 -3.50 5.33
N GLU A 31 -9.56 -2.64 5.11
CA GLU A 31 -8.20 -3.05 4.80
C GLU A 31 -7.63 -3.75 6.04
N GLU A 32 -7.37 -5.06 5.93
CA GLU A 32 -6.65 -5.80 6.95
C GLU A 32 -5.22 -5.26 7.03
N LEU A 33 -5.02 -4.29 7.92
CA LEU A 33 -3.76 -3.59 8.12
C LEU A 33 -3.18 -3.96 9.49
N THR A 34 -2.03 -4.63 9.47
CA THR A 34 -1.21 -4.87 10.66
C THR A 34 -0.20 -3.74 10.85
N LEU A 35 -0.29 -3.05 11.97
CA LEU A 35 0.66 -2.01 12.36
C LEU A 35 1.72 -2.59 13.31
N GLY A 36 2.89 -1.95 13.34
CA GLY A 36 3.87 -2.18 14.39
C GLY A 36 4.71 -3.45 14.25
N VAL A 37 4.91 -3.94 13.02
CA VAL A 37 5.76 -5.10 12.77
C VAL A 37 7.21 -4.78 13.15
N ARG A 38 7.73 -5.48 14.16
CA ARG A 38 9.13 -5.33 14.59
C ARG A 38 10.07 -6.11 13.67
N LEU A 39 10.96 -5.42 12.98
CA LEU A 39 11.90 -6.03 12.04
C LEU A 39 13.24 -6.44 12.66
N SER A 40 13.63 -5.78 13.75
CA SER A 40 14.83 -6.09 14.52
C SER A 40 14.58 -5.93 16.03
N PRO A 41 15.38 -6.58 16.89
CA PRO A 41 15.31 -6.40 18.34
C PRO A 41 15.57 -4.95 18.79
N GLU A 42 14.95 -4.54 19.91
CA GLU A 42 15.07 -3.18 20.47
C GLU A 42 16.51 -2.78 20.85
N SER A 43 17.40 -3.74 21.10
CA SER A 43 18.82 -3.49 21.40
C SER A 43 19.59 -2.85 20.23
N ASP A 44 19.03 -2.88 19.02
CA ASP A 44 19.58 -2.20 17.84
C ASP A 44 19.23 -0.70 17.82
N HIS A 45 19.27 -0.03 18.98
CA HIS A 45 19.23 1.43 19.09
C HIS A 45 20.28 2.15 18.22
N ALA A 46 21.26 1.40 17.68
CA ALA A 46 22.20 1.85 16.66
C ALA A 46 21.55 2.18 15.29
N ALA A 47 20.38 1.63 14.96
CA ALA A 47 19.71 1.87 13.67
C ALA A 47 19.15 3.30 13.52
N LYS A 48 19.04 4.06 14.61
CA LYS A 48 18.71 5.51 14.54
C LYS A 48 19.82 6.36 13.91
N ARG A 49 21.05 5.84 13.77
CA ARG A 49 22.19 6.59 13.20
C ARG A 49 22.66 6.09 11.83
N GLU A 50 22.42 4.82 11.48
CA GLU A 50 22.71 4.29 10.13
C GLU A 50 21.59 4.51 9.09
N ALA A 51 20.43 5.02 9.52
CA ALA A 51 19.34 5.46 8.63
C ALA A 51 19.63 6.79 7.90
N THR A 52 20.83 6.99 7.37
CA THR A 52 21.26 8.29 6.79
C THR A 52 21.49 8.28 5.27
N ASP A 53 21.37 7.14 4.59
CA ASP A 53 21.45 7.09 3.12
C ASP A 53 20.31 6.27 2.51
N PRO A 54 19.20 6.93 2.11
CA PRO A 54 18.12 6.28 1.39
C PRO A 54 18.63 5.65 0.09
N ARG A 55 18.28 4.39 -0.15
CA ARG A 55 18.63 3.67 -1.38
C ARG A 55 17.38 3.34 -2.20
N PRO A 56 17.50 3.14 -3.53
CA PRO A 56 16.42 2.63 -4.36
C PRO A 56 15.66 1.47 -3.68
N ILE A 57 14.35 1.58 -3.57
CA ILE A 57 13.52 0.57 -2.92
C ILE A 57 13.63 -0.78 -3.65
N ARG A 58 13.81 -1.86 -2.90
CA ARG A 58 13.83 -3.24 -3.42
C ARG A 58 12.48 -3.90 -3.19
N PHE A 59 11.87 -4.35 -4.28
CA PHE A 59 10.59 -5.06 -4.24
C PHE A 59 10.78 -6.56 -4.42
N ARG A 60 10.02 -7.34 -3.66
CA ARG A 60 9.84 -8.77 -3.93
C ARG A 60 8.38 -9.05 -4.32
N PRO A 61 8.08 -9.33 -5.60
CA PRO A 61 6.76 -9.79 -6.00
C PRO A 61 6.55 -11.25 -5.61
N TYR A 62 5.34 -11.57 -5.15
CA TYR A 62 4.82 -12.91 -4.93
C TYR A 62 3.53 -13.07 -5.71
N PHE A 63 3.52 -13.94 -6.73
CA PHE A 63 2.32 -14.21 -7.53
C PHE A 63 1.53 -15.35 -6.90
N ASP A 64 0.31 -15.06 -6.50
CA ASP A 64 -0.66 -16.05 -6.04
C ASP A 64 -1.16 -16.89 -7.23
N ASP A 65 -1.55 -18.14 -6.94
CA ASP A 65 -2.04 -19.09 -7.95
C ASP A 65 -3.25 -18.57 -8.72
N THR A 66 -4.03 -17.64 -8.13
CA THR A 66 -5.17 -16.99 -8.78
C THR A 66 -4.81 -16.27 -10.07
N VAL A 67 -3.58 -15.73 -10.19
CA VAL A 67 -3.08 -15.14 -11.45
C VAL A 67 -3.03 -16.17 -12.57
N THR A 68 -2.79 -17.44 -12.21
CA THR A 68 -2.84 -18.54 -13.17
C THR A 68 -4.26 -19.08 -13.33
N SER A 69 -4.97 -19.35 -12.24
CA SER A 69 -6.26 -20.06 -12.30
C SER A 69 -7.41 -19.21 -12.84
N ASN A 70 -7.37 -17.89 -12.68
CA ASN A 70 -8.51 -17.00 -12.93
C ASN A 70 -8.30 -16.02 -14.09
N SER A 71 -7.14 -16.06 -14.74
CA SER A 71 -6.83 -15.21 -15.90
C SER A 71 -6.58 -16.07 -17.14
N ASP A 72 -7.05 -15.59 -18.28
CA ASP A 72 -6.69 -16.18 -19.57
C ASP A 72 -5.19 -15.96 -19.89
N SER A 73 -4.69 -16.58 -20.96
CA SER A 73 -3.27 -16.50 -21.33
C SER A 73 -2.79 -15.08 -21.58
N ASN A 74 -3.62 -14.24 -22.20
CA ASN A 74 -3.25 -12.87 -22.56
C ASN A 74 -3.27 -11.97 -21.32
N GLN A 75 -4.26 -12.15 -20.45
CA GLN A 75 -4.35 -11.44 -19.17
C GLN A 75 -3.19 -11.80 -18.26
N ARG A 76 -2.83 -13.08 -18.17
CA ARG A 76 -1.69 -13.55 -17.36
C ARG A 76 -0.38 -12.97 -17.85
N GLU A 77 -0.13 -13.03 -19.17
CA GLU A 77 1.06 -12.43 -19.79
C GLU A 77 1.12 -10.93 -19.49
N MET A 78 -0.01 -10.22 -19.67
CA MET A 78 -0.12 -8.80 -19.39
C MET A 78 0.23 -8.47 -17.92
N ILE A 79 -0.31 -9.20 -16.95
CA ILE A 79 0.00 -9.02 -15.52
C ILE A 79 1.49 -9.28 -15.25
N GLN A 80 2.03 -10.36 -15.81
CA GLN A 80 3.44 -10.77 -15.63
C GLN A 80 4.44 -9.80 -16.28
N GLU A 81 4.04 -9.06 -17.31
CA GLU A 81 4.85 -7.99 -17.91
C GLU A 81 4.71 -6.66 -17.16
N VAL A 82 3.48 -6.28 -16.82
CA VAL A 82 3.18 -4.98 -16.19
C VAL A 82 3.76 -4.90 -14.79
N VAL A 83 3.63 -5.94 -13.96
CA VAL A 83 4.09 -5.89 -12.56
C VAL A 83 5.58 -5.57 -12.47
N PRO A 84 6.51 -6.31 -13.11
CA PRO A 84 7.93 -5.97 -13.08
C PRO A 84 8.25 -4.57 -13.61
N ALA A 85 7.55 -4.12 -14.66
CA ALA A 85 7.75 -2.78 -15.22
C ALA A 85 7.37 -1.68 -14.21
N VAL A 86 6.25 -1.85 -13.50
CA VAL A 86 5.80 -0.91 -12.46
C VAL A 86 6.76 -0.92 -11.27
N LEU A 87 7.20 -2.10 -10.82
CA LEU A 87 8.19 -2.21 -9.74
C LEU A 87 9.51 -1.51 -10.12
N SER A 88 9.98 -1.74 -11.35
CA SER A 88 11.18 -1.07 -11.87
C SER A 88 11.02 0.45 -11.89
N PHE A 89 9.85 0.97 -12.30
CA PHE A 89 9.57 2.41 -12.25
C PHE A 89 9.72 2.95 -10.83
N PHE A 90 9.06 2.32 -9.84
CA PHE A 90 9.12 2.80 -8.45
C PHE A 90 10.51 2.70 -7.83
N SER A 91 11.29 1.67 -8.17
CA SER A 91 12.70 1.60 -7.76
C SER A 91 13.54 2.77 -8.26
N THR A 92 13.16 3.44 -9.36
CA THR A 92 13.88 4.65 -9.83
C THR A 92 13.46 5.95 -9.16
N VAL A 93 12.25 6.02 -8.58
CA VAL A 93 11.67 7.26 -8.04
C VAL A 93 11.47 7.25 -6.52
N VAL A 94 11.56 6.09 -5.88
CA VAL A 94 11.43 5.93 -4.43
C VAL A 94 12.73 5.38 -3.85
N SER A 95 13.23 6.05 -2.82
CA SER A 95 14.36 5.58 -2.02
C SER A 95 13.96 5.48 -0.55
N VAL A 96 14.44 4.43 0.12
CA VAL A 96 14.08 4.12 1.50
C VAL A 96 15.33 3.78 2.31
N PRO A 97 15.34 4.03 3.64
CA PRO A 97 16.31 3.41 4.52
C PRO A 97 16.28 1.89 4.36
N PRO A 98 17.43 1.20 4.26
CA PRO A 98 17.44 -0.24 4.06
C PRO A 98 16.68 -1.00 5.16
N THR A 99 15.89 -1.99 4.76
CA THR A 99 15.18 -2.87 5.69
C THR A 99 16.11 -4.02 6.15
N PRO A 100 16.08 -4.43 7.44
CA PRO A 100 16.75 -5.65 7.88
C PRO A 100 16.35 -6.86 7.03
N SER A 101 17.33 -7.72 6.73
CA SER A 101 17.14 -8.90 5.90
C SER A 101 17.46 -10.17 6.72
N PRO A 102 16.64 -11.23 6.64
CA PRO A 102 15.39 -11.34 5.89
C PRO A 102 14.21 -10.62 6.57
N VAL A 103 13.23 -10.19 5.78
CA VAL A 103 11.97 -9.62 6.28
C VAL A 103 11.02 -10.73 6.69
N LEU A 104 10.60 -10.72 7.96
CA LEU A 104 9.57 -11.61 8.49
C LEU A 104 8.34 -10.80 8.90
N LEU A 105 7.18 -11.19 8.39
CA LEU A 105 5.89 -10.55 8.63
C LEU A 105 5.20 -11.13 9.88
N ASP A 106 4.32 -10.34 10.49
CA ASP A 106 3.56 -10.73 11.66
C ASP A 106 2.35 -11.62 11.29
N ARG A 107 1.97 -12.54 12.17
CA ARG A 107 0.78 -13.38 12.01
C ARG A 107 -0.50 -12.70 12.47
N SER A 108 -1.61 -13.00 11.81
CA SER A 108 -2.96 -12.65 12.26
C SER A 108 -3.37 -13.51 13.47
N CYS A 109 -4.12 -12.90 14.39
CA CYS A 109 -4.64 -13.54 15.60
C CYS A 109 -6.15 -13.69 15.52
N SER A 110 -6.69 -14.78 16.08
CA SER A 110 -8.13 -14.96 16.25
C SER A 110 -8.71 -13.77 17.04
N GLY A 111 -9.75 -13.14 16.51
CA GLY A 111 -10.37 -11.95 17.10
C GLY A 111 -9.49 -10.69 17.10
N GLY A 112 -8.34 -10.70 16.40
CA GLY A 112 -7.45 -9.54 16.24
C GLY A 112 -6.62 -9.16 17.47
N GLY A 113 -6.89 -9.74 18.65
CA GLY A 113 -6.20 -9.41 19.90
C GLY A 113 -4.76 -9.92 19.96
N TYR A 114 -3.82 -9.04 20.31
CA TYR A 114 -2.40 -9.39 20.49
C TYR A 114 -1.74 -8.57 21.60
N TYR A 115 -0.70 -9.14 22.18
CA TYR A 115 0.23 -8.45 23.08
C TYR A 115 1.45 -7.98 22.31
N VAL A 116 1.84 -6.72 22.56
CA VAL A 116 3.06 -6.15 22.02
C VAL A 116 4.27 -6.92 22.56
N PRO A 117 5.28 -7.22 21.74
CA PRO A 117 6.48 -7.90 22.21
C PRO A 117 7.19 -7.10 23.32
N GLU A 118 7.71 -7.80 24.33
CA GLU A 118 8.51 -7.22 25.42
C GLU A 118 9.90 -7.86 25.46
N GLY A 119 10.88 -7.15 26.03
CA GLY A 119 12.20 -7.70 26.32
C GLY A 119 13.04 -8.01 25.08
N GLY A 120 12.98 -7.15 24.06
CA GLY A 120 13.74 -7.33 22.81
C GLY A 120 13.18 -8.37 21.83
N SER A 121 12.07 -9.04 22.16
CA SER A 121 11.36 -9.90 21.20
C SER A 121 10.81 -9.09 20.02
N THR A 122 10.83 -9.67 18.83
CA THR A 122 10.19 -9.13 17.62
C THR A 122 8.84 -9.79 17.31
N VAL A 123 8.53 -10.91 17.98
CA VAL A 123 7.35 -11.75 17.70
C VAL A 123 6.17 -11.29 18.54
N ARG A 124 5.08 -10.89 17.89
CA ARG A 124 3.79 -10.60 18.54
C ARG A 124 3.16 -11.87 19.11
N ARG A 125 2.43 -11.75 20.20
CA ARG A 125 1.79 -12.89 20.88
C ARG A 125 0.28 -12.76 20.80
N CYS A 126 -0.41 -13.76 20.26
CA CYS A 126 -1.86 -13.74 20.14
C CYS A 126 -2.54 -13.96 21.50
N VAL A 127 -3.65 -13.25 21.75
CA VAL A 127 -4.44 -13.38 22.99
C VAL A 127 -5.12 -14.74 23.11
N ASP A 128 -5.42 -15.38 21.97
CA ASP A 128 -5.99 -16.72 21.88
C ASP A 128 -5.08 -17.59 21.02
N GLN A 129 -5.34 -17.64 19.71
CA GLN A 129 -4.56 -18.44 18.76
C GLN A 129 -4.18 -17.66 17.51
N CYS A 130 -3.12 -18.09 16.82
CA CYS A 130 -2.80 -17.60 15.49
C CYS A 130 -3.77 -18.22 14.47
N VAL A 131 -4.08 -17.46 13.43
CA VAL A 131 -4.92 -17.91 12.32
C VAL A 131 -4.17 -17.71 11.00
N SER A 132 -4.75 -18.22 9.90
CA SER A 132 -4.25 -17.92 8.57
C SER A 132 -4.09 -16.42 8.40
N THR A 133 -2.90 -15.99 7.96
CA THR A 133 -2.59 -14.58 7.80
C THR A 133 -2.81 -14.22 6.34
N THR A 134 -3.65 -13.22 6.11
CA THR A 134 -3.91 -12.71 4.77
C THR A 134 -3.36 -11.31 4.60
N CYS A 135 -3.08 -10.95 3.36
CA CYS A 135 -2.82 -9.57 2.97
C CYS A 135 -4.11 -9.05 2.33
N GLY A 136 -4.83 -8.19 3.06
CA GLY A 136 -6.12 -7.63 2.64
C GLY A 136 -7.28 -8.61 2.53
N GLY A 137 -7.21 -9.77 3.19
CA GLY A 137 -8.21 -10.84 3.01
C GLY A 137 -8.25 -11.45 1.60
N ILE A 138 -7.20 -11.25 0.78
CA ILE A 138 -7.18 -11.64 -0.64
C ILE A 138 -6.13 -12.72 -0.87
N VAL A 139 -4.89 -12.46 -0.48
CA VAL A 139 -3.78 -13.40 -0.64
C VAL A 139 -3.45 -13.97 0.73
N THR A 140 -3.41 -15.30 0.84
CA THR A 140 -2.88 -15.96 2.03
C THR A 140 -1.36 -15.85 2.01
N ILE A 141 -0.78 -15.24 3.04
CA ILE A 141 0.66 -15.07 3.15
C ILE A 141 1.29 -16.45 3.48
N PRO A 142 2.29 -16.91 2.69
CA PRO A 142 2.97 -18.17 2.99
C PRO A 142 3.60 -18.18 4.37
N ASP A 143 3.55 -19.33 5.06
CA ASP A 143 4.17 -19.51 6.37
C ASP A 143 5.67 -19.18 6.38
N ASP A 144 6.34 -19.39 5.23
CA ASP A 144 7.77 -19.09 5.07
C ASP A 144 8.08 -17.58 5.14
N HIS A 145 7.10 -16.71 4.90
CA HIS A 145 7.26 -15.25 5.01
C HIS A 145 6.92 -14.74 6.42
N LEU A 146 6.38 -15.58 7.29
CA LEU A 146 5.81 -15.19 8.59
C LEU A 146 6.73 -15.56 9.75
N LYS A 147 6.71 -14.74 10.79
CA LYS A 147 7.25 -15.10 12.11
C LYS A 147 6.51 -16.31 12.68
N ARG A 148 7.11 -16.97 13.65
CA ARG A 148 6.51 -18.08 14.39
C ARG A 148 5.25 -17.67 15.12
N CYS A 149 4.38 -18.65 15.37
CA CYS A 149 3.19 -18.44 16.17
C CYS A 149 3.51 -18.50 17.68
N VAL A 150 3.01 -17.53 18.43
CA VAL A 150 3.00 -17.53 19.90
C VAL A 150 1.58 -17.24 20.38
N GLN A 151 1.06 -18.12 21.21
CA GLN A 151 -0.33 -18.11 21.69
C GLN A 151 -0.31 -17.98 23.21
N CYS A 152 -1.19 -17.14 23.75
CA CYS A 152 -1.29 -16.94 25.19
C CYS A 152 -2.67 -17.35 25.69
N ASN A 153 -2.76 -17.82 26.93
CA ASN A 153 -4.05 -18.08 27.55
C ASN A 153 -4.50 -16.84 28.34
N ASN A 154 -5.72 -16.36 28.08
CA ASN A 154 -6.28 -15.15 28.69
C ASN A 154 -6.84 -15.37 30.11
N THR A 155 -6.29 -16.34 30.86
CA THR A 155 -6.83 -16.75 32.16
C THR A 155 -6.58 -15.75 33.29
N SER A 156 -5.57 -14.84 33.19
CA SER A 156 -5.38 -13.70 34.12
C SER A 156 -4.27 -12.73 33.66
N PRO A 157 -4.41 -11.39 33.85
CA PRO A 157 -3.36 -10.39 33.55
C PRO A 157 -2.06 -10.58 34.36
N GLN A 158 -2.12 -11.25 35.51
CA GLN A 158 -0.99 -11.43 36.43
C GLN A 158 -0.17 -12.71 36.14
N SER A 159 -0.64 -13.54 35.21
CA SER A 159 0.01 -14.81 34.84
C SER A 159 -0.21 -15.08 33.35
N LEU A 160 0.25 -14.17 32.49
CA LEU A 160 0.22 -14.37 31.05
C LEU A 160 1.13 -15.54 30.68
N GLN A 161 0.53 -16.71 30.48
CA GLN A 161 1.25 -17.90 30.03
C GLN A 161 1.13 -17.96 28.52
N CYS A 162 2.26 -17.80 27.83
CA CYS A 162 2.35 -17.95 26.39
C CYS A 162 3.17 -19.19 26.04
N SER A 163 2.68 -19.96 25.07
CA SER A 163 3.36 -21.12 24.52
C SER A 163 3.57 -20.95 23.01
N PRO A 164 4.57 -21.65 22.43
CA PRO A 164 4.68 -21.76 20.99
C PRO A 164 3.40 -22.36 20.41
N GLY A 165 2.85 -21.73 19.37
CA GLY A 165 1.80 -22.30 18.55
C GLY A 165 2.38 -23.02 17.32
N VAL A 166 1.53 -23.29 16.34
CA VAL A 166 1.94 -23.89 15.06
C VAL A 166 1.84 -22.83 13.95
N PRO A 167 2.89 -22.64 13.13
CA PRO A 167 4.25 -23.17 13.26
C PRO A 167 5.01 -22.60 14.47
N SER A 168 5.85 -23.42 15.11
CA SER A 168 6.60 -23.03 16.33
C SER A 168 7.93 -22.34 16.05
N THR A 169 8.35 -22.29 14.78
CA THR A 169 9.59 -21.65 14.30
C THR A 169 9.25 -20.60 13.25
N ASP A 170 10.15 -19.62 13.12
CA ASP A 170 10.01 -18.59 12.09
C ASP A 170 10.19 -19.24 10.71
N GLY A 171 9.54 -18.67 9.69
CA GLY A 171 9.84 -19.01 8.30
C GLY A 171 11.24 -18.55 7.88
N ALA A 172 11.66 -18.85 6.65
CA ALA A 172 12.93 -18.36 6.11
C ALA A 172 12.95 -16.82 5.97
N GLY A 173 11.78 -16.20 5.85
CA GLY A 173 11.62 -14.78 5.56
C GLY A 173 12.01 -14.43 4.13
N VAL A 174 11.76 -13.18 3.76
CA VAL A 174 12.07 -12.70 2.41
C VAL A 174 13.38 -11.93 2.45
N ALA A 175 14.42 -12.51 1.84
CA ALA A 175 15.72 -11.88 1.75
C ALA A 175 15.74 -10.71 0.74
N ASP A 176 16.67 -9.78 0.95
CA ASP A 176 17.05 -8.72 0.03
C ASP A 176 15.91 -7.84 -0.48
N THR A 177 14.90 -7.64 0.36
CA THR A 177 13.72 -6.84 0.04
C THR A 177 13.52 -5.73 1.06
N ASP A 178 12.93 -4.62 0.62
CA ASP A 178 12.41 -3.58 1.50
C ASP A 178 10.86 -3.60 1.53
N TYR A 179 10.24 -4.19 0.50
CA TYR A 179 8.80 -4.28 0.36
C TYR A 179 8.37 -5.58 -0.35
N ILE A 180 7.44 -6.33 0.25
CA ILE A 180 6.86 -7.54 -0.36
C ILE A 180 5.51 -7.19 -0.98
N LEU A 181 5.36 -7.42 -2.29
CA LEU A 181 4.10 -7.19 -2.99
C LEU A 181 3.44 -8.54 -3.32
N TYR A 182 2.26 -8.79 -2.77
CA TYR A 182 1.44 -9.96 -3.10
C TYR A 182 0.52 -9.63 -4.29
N ILE A 183 0.57 -10.44 -5.34
CA ILE A 183 -0.18 -10.21 -6.58
C ILE A 183 -1.22 -11.32 -6.74
N SER A 184 -2.47 -10.93 -6.92
CA SER A 184 -3.59 -11.87 -7.17
C SER A 184 -4.42 -11.45 -8.37
N ALA A 185 -5.26 -12.37 -8.82
CA ALA A 185 -6.25 -12.11 -9.86
C ALA A 185 -7.62 -12.67 -9.45
N LEU A 186 -8.35 -11.92 -8.62
CA LEU A 186 -9.70 -12.25 -8.18
C LEU A 186 -10.73 -11.34 -8.86
N PRO A 187 -11.96 -11.83 -9.10
CA PRO A 187 -13.02 -11.01 -9.68
C PRO A 187 -13.35 -9.82 -8.77
N CYS A 188 -13.53 -8.65 -9.37
CA CYS A 188 -13.88 -7.44 -8.66
C CYS A 188 -15.39 -7.21 -8.69
N VAL A 189 -15.95 -6.83 -7.54
CA VAL A 189 -17.41 -6.64 -7.35
C VAL A 189 -17.84 -5.24 -7.82
N GLU A 190 -16.95 -4.25 -7.78
CA GLU A 190 -17.27 -2.85 -8.03
C GLU A 190 -16.91 -2.42 -9.45
N GLY A 191 -17.93 -2.29 -10.30
CA GLY A 191 -17.86 -1.54 -11.57
C GLY A 191 -16.71 -1.91 -12.51
N PRO A 192 -16.17 -0.95 -13.28
CA PRO A 192 -15.08 -1.16 -14.24
C PRO A 192 -13.68 -1.12 -13.57
N THR A 193 -13.56 -1.54 -12.31
CA THR A 193 -12.27 -1.60 -11.60
C THR A 193 -11.34 -2.60 -12.30
N LEU A 194 -10.12 -2.18 -12.64
CA LEU A 194 -9.13 -3.01 -13.34
C LEU A 194 -8.13 -3.65 -12.38
N ALA A 195 -7.77 -2.91 -11.34
CA ALA A 195 -7.00 -3.40 -10.22
C ALA A 195 -7.35 -2.58 -8.98
N PHE A 196 -6.97 -3.08 -7.81
CA PHE A 196 -6.96 -2.31 -6.58
C PHE A 196 -5.83 -2.80 -5.68
N ALA A 197 -5.27 -1.92 -4.85
CA ALA A 197 -4.13 -2.26 -4.01
C ALA A 197 -4.14 -1.49 -2.68
N ALA A 198 -3.56 -2.11 -1.65
CA ALA A 198 -3.39 -1.48 -0.35
C ALA A 198 -2.19 -2.08 0.40
N ALA A 199 -1.75 -1.35 1.42
CA ALA A 199 -0.78 -1.88 2.38
C ALA A 199 -1.48 -2.90 3.30
N CYS A 200 -0.77 -3.94 3.72
CA CYS A 200 -1.29 -4.88 4.70
C CYS A 200 -0.40 -5.01 5.94
N GLN A 201 0.90 -4.70 5.87
CA GLN A 201 1.75 -4.65 7.05
C GLN A 201 2.67 -3.42 7.06
N MET A 202 2.78 -2.78 8.22
CA MET A 202 3.62 -1.62 8.46
C MET A 202 4.60 -1.87 9.60
N GLU A 203 5.84 -1.44 9.41
CA GLU A 203 6.86 -1.62 10.44
C GLU A 203 6.71 -0.67 11.64
N SER A 204 7.27 -1.08 12.78
CA SER A 204 7.14 -0.33 14.04
C SER A 204 8.01 0.92 14.14
N GLN A 205 9.15 1.00 13.46
CA GLN A 205 10.11 2.08 13.70
C GLN A 205 9.79 3.30 12.85
N LEU A 206 9.55 3.09 11.55
CA LEU A 206 9.34 4.18 10.60
C LEU A 206 7.87 4.38 10.21
N ASP A 207 6.94 3.55 10.69
CA ASP A 207 5.55 3.53 10.24
C ASP A 207 5.44 3.54 8.71
N ARG A 208 6.31 2.78 8.02
CA ARG A 208 6.23 2.61 6.57
C ARG A 208 5.62 1.25 6.22
N PRO A 209 4.85 1.16 5.13
CA PRO A 209 4.47 -0.13 4.55
C PRO A 209 5.69 -0.97 4.18
N ILE A 210 5.67 -2.24 4.60
CA ILE A 210 6.70 -3.25 4.27
C ILE A 210 6.11 -4.44 3.51
N ALA A 211 4.79 -4.55 3.50
CA ALA A 211 4.06 -5.46 2.65
C ALA A 211 2.71 -4.88 2.25
N GLY A 212 2.28 -5.21 1.04
CA GLY A 212 0.97 -4.89 0.54
C GLY A 212 0.58 -5.84 -0.58
N TYR A 213 -0.59 -5.63 -1.14
CA TYR A 213 -1.11 -6.44 -2.23
C TYR A 213 -1.60 -5.58 -3.38
N ILE A 214 -1.64 -6.18 -4.56
CA ILE A 214 -2.39 -5.69 -5.71
C ILE A 214 -3.22 -6.84 -6.28
N ASN A 215 -4.52 -6.61 -6.42
CA ASN A 215 -5.41 -7.55 -7.08
C ASN A 215 -5.81 -6.99 -8.45
N PHE A 216 -5.53 -7.74 -9.50
CA PHE A 216 -6.04 -7.46 -10.84
C PHE A 216 -7.42 -8.10 -11.02
N CYS A 217 -8.31 -7.46 -11.78
CA CYS A 217 -9.72 -7.86 -11.93
C CYS A 217 -9.95 -8.55 -13.29
N PRO A 218 -9.86 -9.90 -13.41
CA PRO A 218 -9.87 -10.57 -14.72
C PRO A 218 -11.13 -10.31 -15.55
N ASN A 219 -12.26 -10.09 -14.87
CA ASN A 219 -13.54 -9.76 -15.50
C ASN A 219 -13.53 -8.44 -16.28
N ASN A 220 -12.58 -7.54 -15.99
CA ASN A 220 -12.49 -6.22 -16.61
C ASN A 220 -11.21 -6.02 -17.47
N LEU A 221 -10.28 -6.97 -17.47
CA LEU A 221 -9.01 -6.85 -18.21
C LEU A 221 -9.12 -7.11 -19.72
N GLY A 222 -10.18 -7.78 -20.19
CA GLY A 222 -10.27 -8.27 -21.59
C GLY A 222 -10.16 -7.21 -22.68
N GLU A 223 -10.60 -5.97 -22.41
CA GLU A 223 -10.55 -4.85 -23.37
C GLU A 223 -9.44 -3.82 -23.04
N THR A 224 -8.62 -4.09 -22.03
CA THR A 224 -7.59 -3.17 -21.54
C THR A 224 -6.30 -3.31 -22.34
N THR A 225 -5.57 -2.21 -22.55
CA THR A 225 -4.23 -2.22 -23.14
C THR A 225 -3.15 -2.34 -22.06
N ARG A 226 -1.98 -2.88 -22.42
CA ARG A 226 -0.81 -2.97 -21.53
C ARG A 226 -0.42 -1.61 -20.94
N ASP A 227 -0.37 -0.58 -21.78
CA ASP A 227 0.00 0.78 -21.36
C ASP A 227 -1.01 1.38 -20.37
N TYR A 228 -2.31 1.14 -20.59
CA TYR A 228 -3.32 1.61 -19.66
C TYR A 228 -3.24 0.85 -18.33
N LEU A 229 -3.08 -0.48 -18.37
CA LEU A 229 -2.90 -1.27 -17.16
C LEU A 229 -1.63 -0.90 -16.40
N PHE A 230 -0.55 -0.52 -17.10
CA PHE A 230 0.67 -0.02 -16.47
C PHE A 230 0.42 1.27 -15.68
N GLN A 231 -0.36 2.22 -16.21
CA GLN A 231 -0.71 3.44 -15.46
C GLN A 231 -1.61 3.14 -14.26
N VAL A 232 -2.59 2.24 -14.43
CA VAL A 232 -3.46 1.81 -13.33
C VAL A 232 -2.67 1.10 -12.24
N ALA A 233 -1.84 0.11 -12.59
CA ALA A 233 -1.01 -0.61 -11.63
C ALA A 233 -0.01 0.31 -10.92
N LYS A 234 0.50 1.37 -11.59
CA LYS A 234 1.29 2.41 -10.93
C LYS A 234 0.47 3.18 -9.88
N HIS A 235 -0.73 3.60 -10.25
CA HIS A 235 -1.65 4.31 -9.34
C HIS A 235 -1.98 3.43 -8.12
N GLU A 236 -2.34 2.17 -8.36
CA GLU A 236 -2.68 1.23 -7.28
C GLU A 236 -1.47 0.92 -6.40
N LEU A 237 -0.29 0.63 -6.97
CA LEU A 237 0.91 0.40 -6.15
C LEU A 237 1.26 1.64 -5.31
N PHE A 238 0.95 2.85 -5.76
CA PHE A 238 1.16 4.06 -4.98
C PHE A 238 0.32 4.07 -3.69
N HIS A 239 -0.93 3.58 -3.75
CA HIS A 239 -1.74 3.36 -2.55
C HIS A 239 -1.11 2.33 -1.61
N ALA A 240 -0.68 1.19 -2.14
CA ALA A 240 -0.03 0.15 -1.34
C ALA A 240 1.31 0.57 -0.72
N LEU A 241 2.00 1.55 -1.32
CA LEU A 241 3.22 2.18 -0.79
C LEU A 241 2.95 3.22 0.32
N GLY A 242 1.69 3.49 0.65
CA GLY A 242 1.33 4.37 1.75
C GLY A 242 0.63 5.67 1.35
N PHE A 243 0.38 5.89 0.05
CA PHE A 243 -0.39 7.05 -0.43
C PHE A 243 -1.90 6.81 -0.33
N SER A 244 -2.36 6.46 0.86
CA SER A 244 -3.78 6.24 1.18
C SER A 244 -4.18 7.19 2.30
N TYR A 245 -5.38 7.77 2.19
CA TYR A 245 -5.87 8.74 3.18
C TYR A 245 -5.82 8.20 4.62
N SER A 246 -6.16 6.91 4.81
CA SER A 246 -6.07 6.19 6.09
C SER A 246 -4.65 6.13 6.68
N LEU A 247 -3.62 6.17 5.84
CA LEU A 247 -2.22 6.04 6.22
C LEU A 247 -1.53 7.40 6.40
N MET A 248 -2.12 8.49 5.92
CA MET A 248 -1.56 9.84 6.02
C MET A 248 -1.38 10.32 7.45
N ALA A 249 -2.15 9.77 8.41
CA ALA A 249 -1.97 10.05 9.83
C ALA A 249 -0.65 9.48 10.40
N LEU A 250 -0.06 8.47 9.73
CA LEU A 250 1.18 7.82 10.15
C LEU A 250 2.43 8.44 9.51
N TRP A 251 2.26 9.41 8.60
CA TRP A 251 3.38 10.01 7.88
C TRP A 251 4.30 10.81 8.80
N ARG A 252 5.61 10.65 8.59
CA ARG A 252 6.66 11.27 9.41
C ARG A 252 7.41 12.36 8.68
N ASP A 253 7.78 13.41 9.40
CA ASP A 253 8.54 14.54 8.88
C ASP A 253 10.03 14.22 8.66
N SER A 254 10.79 15.21 8.20
CA SER A 254 12.23 15.05 7.95
C SER A 254 13.03 14.79 9.23
N SER A 255 12.48 15.14 10.40
CA SER A 255 13.06 14.84 11.72
C SER A 255 12.70 13.43 12.19
N GLY A 256 11.78 12.76 11.48
CA GLY A 256 11.28 11.43 11.81
C GLY A 256 10.06 11.44 12.74
N ASP A 257 9.51 12.61 13.07
CA ASP A 257 8.35 12.73 13.96
C ASP A 257 7.04 12.58 13.18
N ARG A 258 6.01 11.97 13.78
CA ARG A 258 4.69 11.86 13.14
C ARG A 258 4.09 13.25 12.94
N ARG A 259 3.62 13.55 11.72
CA ARG A 259 2.97 14.83 11.39
C ARG A 259 1.62 14.99 12.06
N THR A 260 0.91 13.89 12.27
CA THR A 260 -0.34 13.86 13.01
C THR A 260 -0.06 13.36 14.42
N PRO A 261 -0.33 14.17 15.46
CA PRO A 261 -0.28 13.73 16.85
C PRO A 261 -1.11 12.47 17.08
N SER A 262 -0.66 11.60 18.00
CA SER A 262 -1.30 10.29 18.20
C SER A 262 -2.73 10.35 18.78
N ASP A 263 -3.11 11.49 19.33
CA ASP A 263 -4.47 11.79 19.82
C ASP A 263 -5.42 12.30 18.71
N GLN A 264 -4.91 12.52 17.49
CA GLN A 264 -5.69 13.00 16.34
C GLN A 264 -5.80 11.92 15.26
N GLN A 265 -7.04 11.57 14.92
CA GLN A 265 -7.32 10.59 13.85
C GLN A 265 -7.39 11.25 12.45
N ILE A 266 -7.53 12.58 12.40
CA ILE A 266 -7.57 13.35 11.14
C ILE A 266 -6.15 13.72 10.73
N PRO A 267 -5.69 13.40 9.50
CA PRO A 267 -4.35 13.75 9.07
C PRO A 267 -4.12 15.27 9.02
N ASN A 268 -3.17 15.79 9.79
CA ASN A 268 -2.75 17.21 9.70
C ASN A 268 -2.04 17.53 8.37
N THR A 269 -1.64 16.50 7.66
CA THR A 269 -1.11 16.56 6.29
C THR A 269 -2.19 16.88 5.26
N VAL A 270 -3.47 16.81 5.61
CA VAL A 270 -4.57 17.08 4.69
C VAL A 270 -5.36 18.27 5.23
N THR A 271 -5.54 19.28 4.39
CA THR A 271 -6.35 20.45 4.73
C THR A 271 -7.41 20.68 3.69
N THR A 272 -8.60 21.08 4.15
CA THR A 272 -9.68 21.51 3.26
C THR A 272 -9.52 23.01 3.04
N VAL A 273 -9.46 23.43 1.77
CA VAL A 273 -9.37 24.83 1.38
C VAL A 273 -10.61 25.17 0.57
N ASN A 274 -11.30 26.23 0.99
CA ASN A 274 -12.39 26.81 0.23
C ASN A 274 -11.83 27.91 -0.68
N TYR A 275 -11.95 27.72 -1.98
CA TYR A 275 -11.63 28.73 -2.99
C TYR A 275 -12.91 29.48 -3.38
N ALA A 276 -13.00 30.74 -2.98
CA ALA A 276 -14.13 31.61 -3.32
C ALA A 276 -14.28 31.83 -4.84
N THR A 277 -13.17 31.76 -5.58
CA THR A 277 -13.14 31.93 -7.03
C THR A 277 -12.28 30.84 -7.67
N TRP A 278 -12.90 29.71 -8.02
CA TRP A 278 -12.29 28.64 -8.80
C TRP A 278 -12.73 28.75 -10.26
N ASP A 279 -11.78 28.96 -11.17
CA ASP A 279 -12.08 29.11 -12.59
C ASP A 279 -12.56 27.78 -13.20
N THR A 280 -13.77 27.80 -13.75
CA THR A 280 -14.33 26.70 -14.53
C THR A 280 -14.66 27.19 -15.93
N PHE A 281 -14.87 26.26 -16.87
CA PHE A 281 -15.38 26.60 -18.20
C PHE A 281 -16.72 27.39 -18.15
N SER A 282 -17.50 27.23 -17.07
CA SER A 282 -18.75 27.95 -16.83
C SER A 282 -18.60 29.28 -16.07
N GLY A 283 -17.37 29.76 -15.87
CA GLY A 283 -17.03 30.93 -15.06
C GLY A 283 -16.56 30.59 -13.63
N PRO A 284 -16.14 31.59 -12.84
CA PRO A 284 -15.67 31.38 -11.48
C PRO A 284 -16.78 30.85 -10.57
N LYS A 285 -16.49 29.82 -9.80
CA LYS A 285 -17.40 29.24 -8.79
C LYS A 285 -16.69 29.02 -7.47
N GLU A 286 -17.43 29.06 -6.38
CA GLU A 286 -16.93 28.59 -5.10
C GLU A 286 -16.69 27.09 -5.18
N HIS A 287 -15.49 26.65 -4.78
CA HIS A 287 -15.14 25.24 -4.79
C HIS A 287 -14.31 24.89 -3.56
N THR A 288 -14.75 23.88 -2.83
CA THR A 288 -13.99 23.32 -1.72
C THR A 288 -13.14 22.16 -2.22
N VAL A 289 -11.84 22.19 -1.95
CA VAL A 289 -10.92 21.11 -2.31
C VAL A 289 -10.15 20.62 -1.09
N THR A 290 -9.86 19.33 -1.08
CA THR A 290 -9.02 18.70 -0.08
C THR A 290 -7.61 18.61 -0.66
N VAL A 291 -6.63 19.23 0.01
CA VAL A 291 -5.25 19.30 -0.48
C VAL A 291 -4.28 18.68 0.50
N LEU A 292 -3.31 17.96 -0.05
CA LEU A 292 -2.16 17.48 0.70
C LEU A 292 -1.21 18.66 0.95
N ARG A 293 -0.97 18.95 2.22
CA ARG A 293 -0.10 20.03 2.70
C ARG A 293 1.10 19.42 3.41
N THR A 294 2.13 19.12 2.64
CA THR A 294 3.47 18.84 3.17
C THR A 294 4.45 19.88 2.63
N GLU A 295 5.58 20.04 3.30
CA GLU A 295 6.65 20.97 2.95
C GLU A 295 7.15 20.70 1.53
N ALA A 296 7.27 19.43 1.16
CA ALA A 296 7.66 19.01 -0.18
C ALA A 296 6.60 19.38 -1.23
N VAL A 297 5.32 19.07 -0.98
CA VAL A 297 4.22 19.40 -1.92
C VAL A 297 4.11 20.91 -2.12
N LEU A 298 4.24 21.69 -1.04
CA LEU A 298 4.23 23.16 -1.12
C LEU A 298 5.43 23.69 -1.91
N ARG A 299 6.61 23.08 -1.78
CA ARG A 299 7.80 23.45 -2.53
C ARG A 299 7.62 23.20 -4.03
N GLU A 300 7.20 22.00 -4.42
CA GLU A 300 6.99 21.65 -5.83
C GLU A 300 5.83 22.43 -6.45
N GLY A 301 4.72 22.60 -5.72
CA GLY A 301 3.58 23.39 -6.17
C GLY A 301 3.93 24.86 -6.40
N ARG A 302 4.75 25.46 -5.53
CA ARG A 302 5.26 26.84 -5.72
C ARG A 302 6.22 26.93 -6.90
N GLY A 303 7.07 25.94 -7.12
CA GLY A 303 8.00 25.90 -8.27
C GLY A 303 7.27 25.79 -9.62
N SER A 304 6.12 25.11 -9.63
CA SER A 304 5.31 24.89 -10.84
C SER A 304 4.50 26.11 -11.28
N LEU A 305 4.25 27.07 -10.38
CA LEU A 305 3.52 28.32 -10.63
C LEU A 305 4.36 29.40 -11.35
N TRP A 306 5.66 29.18 -11.59
CA TRP A 306 6.54 30.14 -12.27
C TRP A 306 6.79 29.82 -13.76
N LEU A 307 6.01 28.91 -14.35
CA LEU A 307 6.10 28.53 -15.77
C LEU A 307 4.84 28.87 -16.59
N GLN A 308 4.07 29.87 -16.19
CA GLN A 308 2.99 30.45 -17.01
C GLN A 308 3.26 31.92 -17.30
#